data_AF-A0A521INU4-F1
#
_entry.id   AF-A0A521INU4-F1
#
_cell.length_a   1.000
_cell.length_b   1.000
_cell.length_c   1.000
_cell.angle_alpha   90.00
_cell.angle_beta   90.00
_cell.angle_gamma   90.00
#
_symmetry.space_group_name_H-M   'P 1'
#
loop_
_entity.id
_entity.type
_entity.pdbx_description
1 polymer ?
#
loop_
_entity_poly.entity_id
_entity_poly.type
_entity_poly.pdbx_seq_one_letter_code
_entity_poly.pdbx_strand_id
1 'polypeptide(L)'
;MQDYYILRLHKDLRIALEKERNRLYALCGDRSLLTWEPCIILGPATGKTAQFIPSPPLPVIVSGTARYTNGILHLPLADSTALDRTRESLQTSWPIHGIFLGTVDIEYERAELALRSLSFAVMETTDSSWRIGRERRLHSDIYR
;
A
#
# COMPACT_ATOMS: atom_id res chain seq x y z
N MET A 1 -10.40 -16.01 -6.63
CA MET A 1 -9.32 -15.03 -6.79
C MET A 1 -9.86 -13.64 -6.55
N GLN A 2 -9.08 -12.79 -5.90
CA GLN A 2 -9.52 -11.47 -5.47
C GLN A 2 -8.48 -10.43 -5.90
N ASP A 3 -8.87 -9.53 -6.79
CA ASP A 3 -8.06 -8.38 -7.15
C ASP A 3 -8.16 -7.31 -6.06
N TYR A 4 -7.19 -6.40 -5.99
CA TYR A 4 -7.13 -5.36 -4.98
C TYR A 4 -6.97 -3.96 -5.59
N TYR A 5 -7.67 -3.00 -5.02
CA TYR A 5 -7.36 -1.59 -5.22
C TYR A 5 -6.15 -1.23 -4.35
N ILE A 6 -5.17 -0.55 -4.94
CA ILE A 6 -3.95 -0.13 -4.24
C ILE A 6 -3.61 1.33 -4.53
N LEU A 7 -2.93 1.97 -3.58
CA LEU A 7 -2.10 3.15 -3.85
C LEU A 7 -0.66 2.71 -4.00
N ARG A 8 -0.19 2.80 -5.23
CA ARG A 8 1.17 2.48 -5.62
C ARG A 8 2.09 3.65 -5.24
N LEU A 9 3.16 3.34 -4.52
CA LEU A 9 4.15 4.33 -4.09
C LEU A 9 4.97 4.81 -5.29
N HIS A 10 5.63 5.96 -5.21
CA HIS A 10 6.54 6.40 -6.27
C HIS A 10 7.73 5.41 -6.44
N LYS A 11 8.27 5.33 -7.66
CA LYS A 11 9.25 4.30 -8.07
C LYS A 11 10.43 4.18 -7.11
N ASP A 12 11.06 5.29 -6.73
CA ASP A 12 12.28 5.26 -5.93
C ASP A 12 12.04 4.71 -4.52
N LEU A 13 10.93 5.08 -3.88
CA LEU A 13 10.54 4.51 -2.60
C LEU A 13 10.18 3.03 -2.69
N ARG A 14 9.51 2.58 -3.77
CA ARG A 14 9.27 1.14 -3.96
C ARG A 14 10.58 0.36 -4.01
N ILE A 15 11.56 0.84 -4.79
CA ILE A 15 12.88 0.21 -4.89
C ILE A 15 13.58 0.18 -3.52
N ALA A 16 13.49 1.27 -2.76
CA ALA A 16 14.09 1.33 -1.42
C ALA A 16 13.45 0.31 -0.46
N LEU A 17 12.12 0.25 -0.41
CA LEU A 17 11.37 -0.69 0.42
C LEU A 17 11.56 -2.15 -0.02
N GLU A 18 11.69 -2.42 -1.32
CA GLU A 18 12.02 -3.75 -1.83
C GLU A 18 13.39 -4.22 -1.35
N LYS A 19 14.40 -3.34 -1.36
CA LYS A 19 15.72 -3.65 -0.80
C LYS A 19 15.64 -3.95 0.70
N GLU A 20 14.84 -3.20 1.45
CA GLU A 20 14.61 -3.43 2.88
C GLU A 20 13.91 -4.78 3.11
N ARG A 21 12.85 -5.10 2.36
CA ARG A 21 12.16 -6.40 2.43
C ARG A 21 13.03 -7.58 2.05
N ASN A 22 13.91 -7.43 1.06
CA ASN A 22 14.89 -8.46 0.71
C ASN A 22 15.86 -8.74 1.86
N ARG A 23 16.27 -7.71 2.61
CA ARG A 23 17.10 -7.88 3.82
C ARG A 23 16.32 -8.60 4.92
N LEU A 24 15.08 -8.20 5.18
CA LEU A 24 14.21 -8.86 6.16
C LEU A 24 13.98 -10.34 5.79
N TYR A 25 13.75 -10.64 4.51
CA TYR A 25 13.63 -12.01 4.01
C TYR A 25 14.90 -12.82 4.24
N ALA A 26 16.08 -12.24 4.01
CA ALA A 26 17.34 -12.92 4.28
C ALA A 26 17.54 -13.25 5.78
N LEU A 27 16.88 -12.50 6.67
CA LEU A 27 16.96 -12.71 8.12
C LEU A 27 15.97 -13.77 8.62
N CYS A 28 14.71 -13.73 8.18
CA CYS A 28 13.66 -14.61 8.72
C CYS A 28 13.21 -15.74 7.77
N GLY A 29 13.55 -15.67 6.48
CA GLY A 29 13.18 -16.66 5.47
C GLY A 29 11.70 -16.63 5.03
N ASP A 30 10.91 -15.66 5.49
CA ASP A 30 9.47 -15.63 5.21
C ASP A 30 9.17 -15.04 3.82
N ARG A 31 8.62 -15.89 2.93
CA ARG A 31 8.32 -15.53 1.53
C ARG A 31 7.24 -14.47 1.37
N SER A 32 6.41 -14.19 2.38
CA SER A 32 5.41 -13.12 2.32
C SER A 32 6.03 -11.74 2.07
N LEU A 33 7.28 -11.55 2.50
CA LEU A 33 8.08 -10.37 2.23
C LEU A 33 8.48 -10.20 0.75
N LEU A 34 8.21 -11.19 -0.09
CA LEU A 34 8.49 -11.15 -1.54
C LEU A 34 7.20 -11.26 -2.38
N THR A 35 6.05 -11.50 -1.75
CA THR A 35 4.83 -11.87 -2.48
C THR A 35 4.26 -10.75 -3.32
N TRP A 36 4.08 -9.54 -2.78
CA TRP A 36 3.55 -8.36 -3.49
C TRP A 36 4.55 -7.20 -3.46
N GLU A 37 4.42 -6.19 -4.32
CA GLU A 37 5.22 -4.96 -4.18
C GLU A 37 4.80 -4.13 -2.94
N PRO A 38 5.69 -3.30 -2.37
CA PRO A 38 5.33 -2.36 -1.32
C PRO A 38 4.28 -1.36 -1.83
N CYS A 39 3.09 -1.41 -1.26
CA CYS A 39 1.96 -0.56 -1.63
C CYS A 39 1.02 -0.34 -0.43
N ILE A 40 0.11 0.62 -0.54
CA ILE A 40 -0.99 0.77 0.41
C ILE A 40 -2.20 0.05 -0.19
N ILE A 41 -2.70 -0.97 0.50
CA ILE A 41 -3.88 -1.70 0.04
C ILE A 41 -5.14 -0.95 0.50
N LEU A 42 -5.99 -0.61 -0.46
CA LEU A 42 -7.25 0.07 -0.20
C LEU A 42 -8.35 -0.92 0.16
N GLY A 43 -8.34 -2.09 -0.48
CA GLY A 43 -9.26 -3.20 -0.23
C GLY A 43 -9.54 -4.03 -1.48
N PRO A 44 -10.43 -5.04 -1.41
CA PRO A 44 -10.82 -5.85 -2.57
C PRO A 44 -11.43 -4.98 -3.69
N ALA A 45 -11.05 -5.29 -4.93
CA ALA A 45 -11.61 -4.68 -6.11
C ALA A 45 -12.98 -5.30 -6.44
N THR A 46 -13.99 -4.44 -6.62
CA THR A 46 -15.38 -4.83 -6.92
C THR A 46 -15.70 -4.79 -8.42
N GLY A 47 -14.67 -4.55 -9.26
CA GLY A 47 -14.81 -4.35 -10.71
C GLY A 47 -15.42 -2.99 -11.11
N LYS A 48 -16.00 -2.25 -10.16
CA LYS A 48 -16.53 -0.89 -10.37
C LYS A 48 -15.49 0.15 -9.98
N THR A 49 -14.72 0.63 -10.94
CA THR A 49 -13.84 1.78 -10.69
C THR A 49 -14.64 3.07 -10.82
N ALA A 50 -14.73 3.85 -9.75
CA ALA A 50 -15.34 5.18 -9.81
C ALA A 50 -14.60 6.05 -10.84
N GLN A 51 -15.35 6.90 -11.57
CA GLN A 51 -14.79 7.80 -12.57
C GLN A 51 -13.82 8.82 -11.94
N PHE A 52 -14.11 9.21 -10.70
CA PHE A 52 -13.27 10.06 -9.86
C PHE A 52 -12.90 9.27 -8.59
N ILE A 53 -11.61 9.25 -8.27
CA ILE A 53 -11.09 8.63 -7.05
C ILE A 53 -10.38 9.75 -6.29
N PRO A 54 -10.89 10.16 -5.11
CA PRO A 54 -10.29 11.24 -4.36
C PRO A 54 -8.90 10.82 -3.89
N SER A 55 -7.92 11.71 -4.09
CA SER A 55 -6.59 11.52 -3.54
C SER A 55 -6.63 11.69 -2.02
N PRO A 56 -5.89 10.87 -1.24
CA PRO A 56 -5.62 11.24 0.14
C PRO A 56 -4.88 12.59 0.17
N PRO A 57 -5.03 13.39 1.25
CA PRO A 57 -4.32 14.64 1.40
C PRO A 57 -2.81 14.39 1.42
N LEU A 58 -2.10 14.97 0.45
CA LEU A 58 -0.65 14.81 0.31
C LEU A 58 0.09 15.96 1.03
N PRO A 59 1.24 15.72 1.67
CA PRO A 59 1.87 14.41 1.82
C PRO A 59 1.20 13.54 2.88
N VAL A 60 1.07 12.24 2.61
CA VAL A 60 0.67 11.27 3.64
C VAL A 60 1.92 10.88 4.44
N ILE A 61 1.88 11.05 5.76
CA ILE A 61 2.98 10.69 6.65
C ILE A 61 2.86 9.22 7.06
N VAL A 62 3.97 8.48 6.97
CA VAL A 62 4.07 7.08 7.37
C VAL A 62 5.09 6.98 8.50
N SER A 63 4.68 6.34 9.59
CA SER A 63 5.55 6.07 10.73
C SER A 63 6.70 5.15 10.33
N GLY A 64 7.84 5.37 10.98
CA GLY A 64 9.05 4.59 10.78
C GLY A 64 8.99 3.17 11.37
N THR A 65 8.18 2.96 12.41
CA THR A 65 8.10 1.68 13.12
C THR A 65 6.99 0.81 12.54
N ALA A 66 7.35 -0.38 12.06
CA ALA A 66 6.39 -1.34 11.56
C ALA A 66 5.51 -1.91 12.67
N ARG A 67 4.29 -2.28 12.31
CA ARG A 67 3.33 -2.95 13.19
C ARG A 67 2.85 -4.24 12.55
N TYR A 68 2.71 -5.27 13.36
CA TYR A 68 2.02 -6.50 13.00
C TYR A 68 0.60 -6.47 13.58
N THR A 69 -0.41 -6.30 12.73
CA THR A 69 -1.83 -6.35 13.14
C THR A 69 -2.65 -7.07 12.08
N ASN A 70 -3.70 -7.78 12.51
CA ASN A 70 -4.58 -8.53 11.61
C ASN A 70 -3.81 -9.49 10.66
N GLY A 71 -2.70 -10.07 11.11
CA GLY A 71 -1.87 -10.96 10.31
C GLY A 71 -0.96 -10.26 9.29
N ILE A 72 -0.85 -8.93 9.34
CA ILE A 72 -0.15 -8.12 8.33
C ILE A 72 0.91 -7.24 8.99
N LEU A 73 2.14 -7.37 8.49
CA LEU A 73 3.24 -6.45 8.76
C LEU A 73 3.12 -5.23 7.84
N HIS A 74 3.07 -4.05 8.43
CA HIS A 74 2.96 -2.80 7.67
C HIS A 74 3.63 -1.63 8.37
N LEU A 75 4.01 -0.61 7.59
CA LEU A 75 4.37 0.71 8.12
C LEU A 75 3.09 1.55 8.23
N PRO A 76 2.62 1.89 9.44
CA PRO A 76 1.33 2.55 9.62
C PRO A 76 1.39 4.01 9.18
N LEU A 77 0.27 4.52 8.66
CA LEU A 77 0.09 5.96 8.46
C LEU A 77 0.02 6.67 9.81
N ALA A 78 0.58 7.88 9.89
CA ALA A 78 0.47 8.70 11.11
C ALA A 78 -0.97 9.13 11.37
N ASP A 79 -1.73 9.43 10.31
CA ASP A 79 -3.17 9.67 10.35
C ASP A 79 -3.91 8.45 9.79
N SER A 80 -4.65 7.76 10.65
CA SER A 80 -5.44 6.58 10.28
C SER A 80 -6.63 6.91 9.38
N THR A 81 -7.09 8.16 9.36
CA THR A 81 -8.27 8.58 8.57
C THR A 81 -7.91 9.02 7.15
N ALA A 82 -6.61 9.11 6.84
CA ALA A 82 -6.11 9.64 5.57
C ALA A 82 -6.64 8.91 4.32
N LEU A 83 -7.08 7.65 4.46
CA LEU A 83 -7.57 6.82 3.35
C LEU A 83 -9.10 6.73 3.27
N ASP A 84 -9.84 7.28 4.25
CA ASP A 84 -11.27 7.00 4.43
C ASP A 84 -12.08 7.43 3.20
N ARG A 85 -11.89 8.66 2.73
CA ARG A 85 -12.59 9.17 1.53
C ARG A 85 -12.28 8.35 0.28
N THR A 86 -11.03 7.92 0.11
CA THR A 86 -10.62 7.09 -1.04
C THR A 86 -11.30 5.72 -0.97
N ARG A 87 -11.35 5.10 0.21
CA ARG A 87 -11.99 3.80 0.43
C ARG A 87 -13.51 3.86 0.29
N GLU A 88 -14.13 4.89 0.85
CA GLU A 88 -15.57 5.14 0.72
C GLU A 88 -15.98 5.31 -0.74
N SER A 89 -15.24 6.12 -1.51
CA SER A 89 -15.47 6.30 -2.95
C SER A 89 -15.34 5.00 -3.75
N LEU A 90 -14.58 4.03 -3.26
CA LEU A 90 -14.37 2.71 -3.88
C LEU A 90 -15.29 1.63 -3.28
N GLN A 91 -16.10 1.96 -2.28
CA GLN A 91 -16.96 1.04 -1.54
C GLN A 91 -16.20 -0.19 -1.03
N THR A 92 -15.01 0.04 -0.48
CA THR A 92 -14.10 -1.02 -0.04
C THR A 92 -13.55 -0.73 1.34
N SER A 93 -12.98 -1.74 2.00
CA SER A 93 -12.33 -1.60 3.30
C SER A 93 -11.13 -2.53 3.38
N TRP A 94 -10.20 -2.21 4.28
CA TRP A 94 -9.02 -3.02 4.54
C TRP A 94 -8.58 -2.89 6.00
N PRO A 95 -8.14 -3.98 6.64
CA PRO A 95 -7.87 -4.00 8.09
C PRO A 95 -6.64 -3.21 8.55
N ILE A 96 -5.83 -2.67 7.63
CA ILE A 96 -4.65 -1.86 7.95
C ILE A 96 -4.67 -0.51 7.24
N HIS A 97 -4.02 0.48 7.84
CA HIS A 97 -3.83 1.82 7.29
C HIS A 97 -2.33 2.06 7.18
N GLY A 98 -1.71 1.61 6.09
CA GLY A 98 -0.26 1.70 5.95
C GLY A 98 0.30 0.98 4.73
N ILE A 99 1.62 1.04 4.59
CA ILE A 99 2.36 0.35 3.53
C ILE A 99 2.51 -1.12 3.92
N PHE A 100 1.95 -2.01 3.11
CA PHE A 100 2.11 -3.45 3.24
C PHE A 100 3.57 -3.88 3.05
N LEU A 101 4.08 -4.71 3.97
CA LEU A 101 5.42 -5.31 3.87
C LEU A 101 5.35 -6.83 3.72
N GLY A 102 4.41 -7.50 4.39
CA GLY A 102 4.30 -8.96 4.39
C GLY A 102 3.29 -9.45 5.43
N THR A 103 3.30 -10.74 5.73
CA THR A 103 2.41 -11.37 6.72
C THR A 103 3.18 -12.06 7.85
N VAL A 104 4.46 -11.70 8.01
CA VAL A 104 5.37 -12.22 9.04
C VAL A 104 5.41 -11.29 10.25
N ASP A 105 5.39 -11.85 11.47
CA ASP A 105 5.51 -11.09 12.71
C ASP A 105 6.99 -10.87 13.06
N ILE A 106 7.51 -9.68 12.74
CA ILE A 106 8.88 -9.26 13.04
C ILE A 106 8.93 -7.78 13.40
N GLU A 107 9.93 -7.42 14.20
CA GLU A 107 10.25 -6.02 14.48
C GLU A 107 11.04 -5.41 13.32
N TYR A 108 10.63 -4.22 12.89
CA TYR A 108 11.28 -3.47 11.82
C TYR A 108 11.07 -1.98 12.02
N GLU A 109 12.15 -1.20 11.94
CA GLU A 109 12.11 0.25 12.05
C GLU A 109 12.94 0.92 10.96
N ARG A 110 12.50 2.12 10.57
CA ARG A 110 13.18 3.00 9.62
C ARG A 110 12.85 4.46 9.92
N ALA A 111 13.45 5.38 9.18
CA ALA A 111 13.05 6.79 9.24
C ALA A 111 11.60 6.98 8.74
N GLU A 112 10.90 8.00 9.22
CA GLU A 112 9.57 8.34 8.73
C GLU A 112 9.57 8.69 7.23
N LEU A 113 8.42 8.51 6.58
CA LEU A 113 8.24 8.83 5.17
C LEU A 113 7.17 9.88 4.97
N ALA A 114 7.43 10.79 4.03
CA ALA A 114 6.41 11.68 3.48
C ALA A 114 6.07 11.24 2.05
N LEU A 115 4.89 10.64 1.86
CA LEU A 115 4.40 10.21 0.55
C LEU A 115 3.83 11.43 -0.20
N ARG A 116 4.62 11.99 -1.12
CA ARG A 116 4.26 13.18 -1.91
C ARG A 116 3.58 12.88 -3.24
N SER A 117 3.57 11.63 -3.66
CA SER A 117 2.97 11.19 -4.93
C SER A 117 2.52 9.75 -4.81
N LEU A 118 1.27 9.50 -5.21
CA LEU A 118 0.63 8.19 -5.21
C LEU A 118 -0.08 7.97 -6.54
N SER A 119 -0.05 6.74 -7.03
CA SER A 119 -0.88 6.31 -8.17
C SER A 119 -1.93 5.34 -7.66
N PHE A 120 -3.17 5.51 -8.09
CA PHE A 120 -4.17 4.47 -7.93
C PHE A 120 -3.88 3.35 -8.93
N ALA A 121 -3.97 2.10 -8.50
CA ALA A 121 -3.90 0.97 -9.40
C ALA A 121 -4.78 -0.21 -8.97
N VAL A 122 -5.04 -1.11 -9.92
CA VAL A 122 -5.60 -2.43 -9.66
C VAL A 122 -4.47 -3.45 -9.68
N MET A 123 -4.23 -4.09 -8.55
CA MET A 123 -3.35 -5.25 -8.42
C MET A 123 -4.17 -6.51 -8.69
N GLU A 124 -3.92 -7.11 -9.83
CA GLU A 124 -4.57 -8.34 -10.26
C GLU A 124 -3.78 -9.53 -9.72
N THR A 125 -4.46 -10.44 -9.01
CA THR A 125 -3.79 -11.58 -8.37
C THR A 125 -4.22 -12.90 -9.00
N THR A 126 -3.26 -13.81 -9.14
CA THR A 126 -3.45 -15.21 -9.52
C THR A 126 -2.90 -16.09 -8.40
N ASP A 127 -3.11 -17.40 -8.49
CA ASP A 127 -2.62 -18.34 -7.46
C ASP A 127 -1.10 -18.31 -7.28
N SER A 128 -0.34 -17.94 -8.31
CA SER A 128 1.13 -17.98 -8.31
C SER A 128 1.80 -16.65 -8.65
N SER A 129 1.04 -15.61 -8.98
CA SER A 129 1.61 -14.34 -9.47
C SER A 129 0.66 -13.17 -9.27
N TRP A 130 1.18 -11.96 -9.40
CA TRP A 130 0.41 -10.74 -9.43
C TRP A 130 0.93 -9.82 -10.54
N ARG A 131 0.09 -8.89 -11.00
CA ARG A 131 0.49 -7.84 -11.92
C ARG A 131 -0.29 -6.55 -11.65
N ILE A 132 0.24 -5.44 -12.16
CA ILE A 132 -0.49 -4.18 -12.19
C ILE A 132 -1.24 -4.08 -13.52
N GLY A 133 -2.57 -4.07 -13.44
CA GLY A 133 -3.44 -4.01 -14.62
C GLY A 133 -3.68 -2.57 -15.07
N ARG A 134 -4.46 -1.81 -14.29
CA ARG A 134 -4.83 -0.42 -14.57
C ARG A 134 -4.15 0.50 -13.56
N GLU A 135 -3.34 1.45 -14.04
CA GLU A 135 -2.70 2.48 -13.19
C GLU A 135 -3.13 3.88 -13.63
N ARG A 136 -3.52 4.72 -12.67
CA ARG A 136 -3.87 6.13 -12.89
C ARG A 136 -3.21 6.96 -11.80
N ARG A 137 -2.46 7.98 -12.20
CA ARG A 137 -1.88 8.92 -11.23
C ARG A 137 -3.01 9.70 -10.54
N LEU A 138 -2.93 9.80 -9.21
CA LEU A 138 -3.82 10.69 -8.47
C LEU A 138 -3.22 12.09 -8.53
N HIS A 139 -4.02 13.05 -9.01
CA HIS A 139 -3.65 14.46 -8.96
C HIS A 139 -4.08 15.02 -7.61
N SER A 140 -3.25 15.83 -6.98
CA SER A 140 -3.68 16.60 -5.80
C SER A 140 -4.75 17.60 -6.25
N ASP A 141 -5.81 17.75 -5.45
CA ASP A 141 -6.89 18.72 -5.72
C ASP A 141 -6.42 20.20 -5.59
N ILE A 142 -5.12 20.46 -5.47
CA ILE A 142 -4.53 21.82 -5.39
C ILE A 142 -4.71 22.61 -6.70
N TYR A 143 -5.21 21.98 -7.77
CA TYR A 143 -5.45 22.61 -9.08
C TYR A 143 -6.92 22.58 -9.52
N ARG A 144 -7.88 22.64 -8.61
CA ARG A 144 -9.28 22.93 -8.93
C ARG A 144 -9.75 24.26 -8.36
#